data_AF-A0A968YWU8-F1
#
_entry.id   AF-A0A968YWU8-F1
#
_cell.length_a   1.000
_cell.length_b   1.000
_cell.length_c   1.000
_cell.angle_alpha   90.00
_cell.angle_beta   90.00
_cell.angle_gamma   90.00
#
_symmetry.space_group_name_H-M   'P 1'
#
loop_
_entity.id
_entity.type
_entity.pdbx_description
1 polymer ?
#
loop_
_entity_poly.entity_id
_entity_poly.type
_entity_poly.pdbx_seq_one_letter_code
_entity_poly.pdbx_strand_id
1 'polypeptide(L)'
;MGSQFSVVRVKQQNYVSALTAPSLPARFADVVLGINGLQPYQEFHTNPSFKTLKNGARRNKAKKPPYLVSEIQKAYGADGLAQTGAGQTIGILIDRFPKDSDMAAFWKANNVPQSLSNIEKVRVVKKIPVKPQGEESLDAQWTSGMAPNAKIRIYASGNLSFTNIDKSLQKSSTISRPNQILSSFPLA
;
A
#
# COMPACT_ATOMS: atom_id res chain seq x y z
N MET A 1 18.78 -21.73 24.67
CA MET A 1 17.84 -22.71 24.10
C MET A 1 17.18 -22.07 22.89
N GLY A 2 17.18 -22.74 21.73
CA GLY A 2 16.57 -22.21 20.50
C GLY A 2 15.03 -22.23 20.51
N SER A 3 14.41 -21.65 19.48
CA SER A 3 12.95 -21.62 19.33
C SER A 3 12.36 -23.00 19.06
N GLN A 4 11.24 -23.32 19.71
CA GLN A 4 10.41 -24.48 19.37
C GLN A 4 9.40 -24.11 18.29
N PHE A 5 9.20 -24.99 17.31
CA PHE A 5 8.24 -24.79 16.22
C PHE A 5 7.10 -25.81 16.29
N SER A 6 5.89 -25.37 15.97
CA SER A 6 4.74 -26.26 15.81
C SER A 6 3.83 -25.76 14.69
N VAL A 7 2.90 -26.61 14.27
CA VAL A 7 1.82 -26.23 13.37
C VAL A 7 0.74 -25.52 14.17
N VAL A 8 0.46 -24.27 13.81
CA VAL A 8 -0.64 -23.47 14.35
C VAL A 8 -1.70 -23.25 13.27
N ARG A 9 -2.97 -23.26 13.68
CA ARG A 9 -4.09 -23.04 12.76
C ARG A 9 -4.67 -21.64 12.95
N VAL A 10 -4.63 -20.83 11.91
CA VAL A 10 -5.14 -19.44 11.89
C VAL A 10 -6.03 -19.26 10.66
N LYS A 11 -7.23 -18.70 10.83
CA LYS A 11 -8.21 -18.48 9.74
C LYS A 11 -8.38 -19.72 8.83
N GLN A 12 -8.48 -20.89 9.46
CA GLN A 12 -8.61 -22.22 8.82
C GLN A 12 -7.38 -22.73 8.04
N GLN A 13 -6.29 -21.96 7.96
CA GLN A 13 -5.02 -22.36 7.35
C GLN A 13 -3.99 -22.80 8.41
N ASN A 14 -3.09 -23.71 8.04
CA ASN A 14 -2.04 -24.21 8.90
C ASN A 14 -0.71 -23.53 8.58
N TYR A 15 0.01 -23.12 9.62
CA TYR A 15 1.31 -22.47 9.53
C TYR A 15 2.31 -23.12 10.47
N VAL A 16 3.57 -23.22 10.06
CA VAL A 16 4.67 -23.57 10.98
C VAL A 16 5.14 -22.28 11.65
N SER A 17 5.09 -22.21 12.98
CA SER A 17 5.42 -21.01 13.73
C SER A 17 6.20 -21.31 15.00
N ALA A 18 7.04 -20.36 15.43
CA ALA A 18 7.71 -20.41 16.71
C ALA A 18 6.70 -20.22 17.85
N LEU A 19 6.69 -21.17 18.80
CA LEU A 19 5.87 -21.11 20.01
C LEU A 19 6.57 -20.39 21.18
N THR A 20 7.90 -20.33 21.13
CA THR A 20 8.73 -19.74 22.19
C THR A 20 9.59 -18.61 21.64
N ALA A 21 9.91 -17.65 22.52
CA ALA A 21 10.80 -16.55 22.16
C ALA A 21 12.16 -17.08 21.66
N PRO A 22 12.72 -16.51 20.57
CA PRO A 22 14.05 -16.86 20.11
C PRO A 22 15.12 -16.37 21.08
N SER A 23 16.22 -17.12 21.19
CA SER A 23 17.43 -16.67 21.87
C SER A 23 18.57 -16.50 20.87
N LEU A 24 19.41 -15.49 21.06
CA LEU A 24 20.60 -15.26 20.25
C LEU A 24 21.87 -15.41 21.10
N PRO A 25 22.98 -15.89 20.52
CA PRO A 25 24.30 -15.79 21.16
C PRO A 25 24.65 -14.34 21.48
N ALA A 26 25.28 -14.10 22.65
CA ALA A 26 25.60 -12.74 23.14
C ALA A 26 26.37 -11.89 22.12
N ARG A 27 27.28 -12.49 21.35
CA ARG A 27 28.04 -11.82 20.29
C ARG A 27 27.19 -11.18 19.17
N PHE A 28 25.91 -11.53 19.06
CA PHE A 28 24.99 -10.98 18.06
C PHE A 28 23.92 -10.06 18.67
N ALA A 29 23.89 -9.91 20.00
CA ALA A 29 22.85 -9.14 20.69
C ALA A 29 22.82 -7.67 20.23
N ASP A 30 23.99 -7.08 19.98
CA ASP A 30 24.10 -5.66 19.62
C ASP A 30 23.81 -5.37 18.14
N VAL A 31 23.78 -6.39 17.28
CA VAL A 31 23.63 -6.23 15.81
C VAL A 31 22.29 -6.74 15.28
N VAL A 32 21.52 -7.47 16.08
CA VAL A 32 20.21 -8.00 15.69
C VAL A 32 19.11 -7.27 16.44
N LEU A 33 18.39 -6.39 15.74
CA LEU A 33 17.23 -5.70 16.28
C LEU A 33 15.99 -6.60 16.40
N GLY A 34 15.86 -7.61 15.53
CA GLY A 34 14.73 -8.53 15.53
C GLY A 34 14.86 -9.63 14.47
N ILE A 35 14.02 -10.67 14.62
CA ILE A 35 13.94 -11.80 13.68
C ILE A 35 12.50 -11.90 13.16
N ASN A 36 12.31 -11.48 11.91
CA ASN A 36 11.00 -11.49 11.27
C ASN A 36 10.68 -12.87 10.67
N GLY A 37 9.38 -13.22 10.60
CA GLY A 37 8.92 -14.46 9.95
C GLY A 37 8.81 -15.68 10.86
N LEU A 38 9.09 -15.55 12.15
CA LEU A 38 8.84 -16.61 13.15
C LEU A 38 7.34 -16.88 13.36
N GLN A 39 6.49 -15.90 13.04
CA GLN A 39 5.03 -15.97 13.08
C GLN A 39 4.46 -15.59 11.70
N PRO A 40 4.49 -16.52 10.72
CA PRO A 40 4.20 -16.19 9.32
C PRO A 40 2.72 -15.88 9.04
N TYR A 41 1.83 -16.12 10.01
CA TYR A 41 0.41 -15.79 9.95
C TYR A 41 0.11 -14.33 10.32
N GLN A 42 1.12 -13.56 10.76
CA GLN A 42 0.96 -12.12 10.97
C GLN A 42 0.82 -11.42 9.63
N GLU A 43 -0.33 -10.77 9.46
CA GLU A 43 -0.69 -10.08 8.23
C GLU A 43 -1.24 -8.70 8.59
N PHE A 44 -0.82 -7.71 7.83
CA PHE A 44 -1.47 -6.41 7.78
C PHE A 44 -2.83 -6.54 7.09
N HIS A 45 -3.79 -5.71 7.47
CA HIS A 45 -5.12 -5.73 6.88
C HIS A 45 -5.34 -4.53 5.98
N THR A 46 -5.99 -4.72 4.83
CA THR A 46 -6.55 -3.63 4.04
C THR A 46 -7.80 -3.10 4.71
N ASN A 47 -7.99 -1.78 4.70
CA ASN A 47 -9.17 -1.12 5.25
C ASN A 47 -10.14 -0.48 4.23
N PRO A 48 -10.29 -0.97 2.98
CA PRO A 48 -11.29 -0.42 2.09
C PRO A 48 -12.69 -0.81 2.57
N SER A 49 -13.51 0.19 2.91
CA SER A 49 -14.95 0.00 3.01
C SER A 49 -15.59 0.30 1.65
N PHE A 50 -15.68 -0.71 0.78
CA PHE A 50 -16.48 -0.62 -0.43
C PHE A 50 -17.96 -0.72 -0.06
N LYS A 51 -18.59 0.42 0.25
CA LYS A 51 -20.04 0.46 0.39
C LYS A 51 -20.68 0.34 -0.98
N THR A 52 -21.24 -0.83 -1.29
CA THR A 52 -22.25 -0.95 -2.35
C THR A 52 -23.39 0.00 -1.99
N LEU A 53 -23.62 1.01 -2.82
CA LEU A 53 -24.81 1.84 -2.71
C LEU A 53 -26.02 0.90 -2.77
N LYS A 54 -26.78 0.78 -1.67
CA LYS A 54 -28.03 0.02 -1.65
C LYS A 54 -28.93 0.59 -2.75
N ASN A 55 -29.55 -0.30 -3.54
CA ASN A 55 -30.47 0.03 -4.63
C ASN A 55 -31.46 1.10 -4.18
N GLY A 56 -31.26 2.36 -4.57
CA GLY A 56 -32.07 3.50 -4.10
C GLY A 56 -31.28 4.80 -3.92
N ALA A 57 -29.99 4.73 -3.57
CA ALA A 57 -29.12 5.89 -3.76
C ALA A 57 -28.94 6.07 -5.26
N ARG A 58 -29.41 7.19 -5.81
CA ARG A 58 -29.23 7.54 -7.23
C ARG A 58 -27.79 7.22 -7.61
N ARG A 59 -27.57 6.16 -8.39
CA ARG A 59 -26.31 6.02 -9.14
C ARG A 59 -26.12 7.38 -9.78
N ASN A 60 -25.03 8.07 -9.49
CA ASN A 60 -24.68 9.26 -10.23
C ASN A 60 -24.76 8.85 -11.71
N LYS A 61 -25.82 9.26 -12.43
CA LYS A 61 -26.08 8.82 -13.81
C LYS A 61 -24.88 9.12 -14.71
N ALA A 62 -24.04 10.07 -14.28
CA ALA A 62 -22.80 10.49 -14.90
C ALA A 62 -21.59 9.54 -14.73
N LYS A 63 -21.68 8.40 -14.01
CA LYS A 63 -20.51 7.55 -13.65
C LYS A 63 -19.35 8.36 -13.03
N LYS A 64 -19.67 9.46 -12.36
CA LYS A 64 -18.68 10.30 -11.66
C LYS A 64 -18.43 9.73 -10.27
N PRO A 65 -17.18 9.76 -9.76
CA PRO A 65 -16.93 9.42 -8.36
C PRO A 65 -17.78 10.34 -7.46
N PRO A 66 -18.16 9.88 -6.26
CA PRO A 66 -19.04 10.64 -5.36
C PRO A 66 -18.44 11.99 -4.96
N TYR A 67 -17.11 12.08 -4.95
CA TYR A 67 -16.35 13.32 -4.79
C TYR A 67 -15.21 13.34 -5.80
N LEU A 68 -14.91 14.53 -6.31
CA LEU A 68 -13.73 14.83 -7.11
C LEU A 68 -12.57 15.24 -6.21
N VAL A 69 -11.34 15.10 -6.72
CA VAL A 69 -10.11 15.57 -6.06
C VAL A 69 -10.24 17.05 -5.67
N SER A 70 -10.74 17.90 -6.58
CA SER A 70 -10.91 19.33 -6.32
C SER A 70 -11.93 19.64 -5.22
N GLU A 71 -12.99 18.84 -5.10
CA GLU A 71 -14.00 18.99 -4.06
C GLU A 71 -13.41 18.65 -2.68
N ILE A 72 -12.57 17.61 -2.62
CA ILE A 72 -11.84 17.26 -1.40
C ILE A 72 -10.78 18.33 -1.08
N GLN A 73 -10.00 18.79 -2.06
CA GLN A 73 -9.03 19.86 -1.86
C GLN A 73 -9.71 21.10 -1.26
N LYS A 74 -10.83 21.53 -1.84
CA LYS A 74 -11.61 22.66 -1.32
C LYS A 74 -12.13 22.41 0.09
N ALA A 75 -12.66 21.22 0.38
CA ALA A 75 -13.18 20.88 1.70
C ALA A 75 -12.10 20.95 2.80
N TYR A 76 -10.84 20.66 2.46
CA TYR A 76 -9.70 20.75 3.37
C TYR A 76 -8.86 22.03 3.21
N GLY A 77 -9.33 23.03 2.45
CA GLY A 77 -8.63 24.31 2.26
C GLY A 77 -7.32 24.21 1.46
N ALA A 78 -7.17 23.18 0.63
CA ALA A 78 -6.00 22.93 -0.19
C ALA A 78 -6.13 23.46 -1.64
N ASP A 79 -7.28 24.00 -2.03
CA ASP A 79 -7.57 24.48 -3.40
C ASP A 79 -6.83 25.77 -3.78
N GLY A 80 -6.26 26.49 -2.81
CA GLY A 80 -5.38 27.64 -3.03
C GLY A 80 -3.88 27.34 -2.94
N LEU A 81 -3.49 26.09 -2.70
CA LEU A 81 -2.10 25.71 -2.54
C LEU A 81 -1.41 25.53 -3.90
N ALA A 82 -0.24 26.17 -4.06
CA ALA A 82 0.59 26.01 -5.27
C ALA A 82 1.37 24.68 -5.27
N GLN A 83 1.34 23.94 -4.16
CA GLN A 83 2.07 22.70 -3.97
C GLN A 83 1.43 21.56 -4.78
N THR A 84 2.17 21.08 -5.77
CA THR A 84 1.73 19.99 -6.67
C THR A 84 2.50 18.69 -6.43
N GLY A 85 3.43 18.67 -5.47
CA GLY A 85 4.37 17.57 -5.26
C GLY A 85 5.53 17.53 -6.25
N ALA A 86 5.74 18.59 -7.03
CA ALA A 86 6.88 18.69 -7.95
C ALA A 86 8.22 18.43 -7.23
N GLY A 87 9.06 17.60 -7.84
CA GLY A 87 10.35 17.17 -7.27
C GLY A 87 10.24 16.15 -6.14
N GLN A 88 9.04 15.77 -5.72
CA GLN A 88 8.84 14.74 -4.71
C GLN A 88 8.65 13.35 -5.35
N THR A 89 9.15 12.34 -4.66
CA THR A 89 8.77 10.94 -4.91
C THR A 89 7.97 10.43 -3.71
N ILE A 90 6.76 9.95 -3.95
CA ILE A 90 5.88 9.38 -2.93
C ILE A 90 5.85 7.86 -3.10
N GLY A 91 6.26 7.14 -2.06
CA GLY A 91 6.23 5.68 -2.01
C GLY A 91 4.90 5.17 -1.48
N ILE A 92 4.29 4.20 -2.15
CA ILE A 92 3.10 3.48 -1.67
C ILE A 92 3.49 2.03 -1.47
N LEU A 93 3.35 1.51 -0.26
CA LEU A 93 3.54 0.08 0.03
C LEU A 93 2.19 -0.61 -0.04
N ILE A 94 2.08 -1.62 -0.89
CA ILE A 94 0.81 -2.33 -1.08
C ILE A 94 1.07 -3.75 -1.59
N ASP A 95 0.07 -4.61 -1.62
CA ASP A 95 0.21 -6.00 -2.04
C ASP A 95 0.30 -6.19 -3.56
N ARG A 96 -0.29 -5.30 -4.36
CA ARG A 96 -0.32 -5.42 -5.83
C ARG A 96 -0.34 -4.07 -6.55
N PHE A 97 -0.19 -4.11 -7.87
CA PHE A 97 -0.23 -2.88 -8.67
C PHE A 97 -1.67 -2.51 -9.07
N PRO A 98 -1.99 -1.20 -9.14
CA PRO A 98 -3.21 -0.74 -9.77
C PRO A 98 -3.18 -1.01 -11.27
N LYS A 99 -4.38 -1.08 -11.85
CA LYS A 99 -4.55 -1.20 -13.29
C LYS A 99 -4.38 0.18 -13.94
N ASP A 100 -3.53 0.24 -14.97
CA ASP A 100 -3.20 1.51 -15.64
C ASP A 100 -4.42 2.19 -16.28
N SER A 101 -5.36 1.40 -16.80
CA SER A 101 -6.61 1.93 -17.36
C SER A 101 -7.43 2.68 -16.31
N ASP A 102 -7.40 2.21 -15.07
CA ASP A 102 -8.25 2.73 -14.00
C ASP A 102 -7.63 4.02 -13.44
N MET A 103 -6.30 4.08 -13.35
CA MET A 103 -5.55 5.31 -13.06
C MET A 103 -5.84 6.40 -14.09
N ALA A 104 -5.69 6.10 -15.39
CA ALA A 104 -5.94 7.06 -16.47
C ALA A 104 -7.41 7.53 -16.49
N ALA A 105 -8.37 6.63 -16.25
CA ALA A 105 -9.77 6.98 -16.15
C ALA A 105 -10.05 7.91 -14.96
N PHE A 106 -9.43 7.67 -13.81
CA PHE A 106 -9.55 8.51 -12.62
C PHE A 106 -9.00 9.93 -12.87
N TRP A 107 -7.80 10.07 -13.43
CA TRP A 107 -7.22 11.39 -13.71
C TRP A 107 -8.06 12.18 -14.71
N LYS A 108 -8.55 11.52 -15.77
CA LYS A 108 -9.46 12.13 -16.74
C LYS A 108 -10.77 12.60 -16.09
N ALA A 109 -11.37 11.78 -15.22
CA ALA A 109 -12.60 12.13 -14.53
C ALA A 109 -12.43 13.32 -13.56
N ASN A 110 -11.23 13.49 -12.99
CA ASN A 110 -10.90 14.55 -12.04
C ASN A 110 -10.19 15.76 -12.67
N ASN A 111 -9.96 15.76 -14.00
CA ASN A 111 -9.17 16.77 -14.70
C ASN A 111 -7.78 17.00 -14.06
N VAL A 112 -7.13 15.92 -13.62
CA VAL A 112 -5.80 15.95 -13.00
C VAL A 112 -4.73 15.83 -14.09
N PRO A 113 -3.76 16.75 -14.18
CA PRO A 113 -2.69 16.70 -15.16
C PRO A 113 -1.61 15.67 -14.77
N GLN A 114 -1.97 14.38 -14.80
CA GLN A 114 -1.07 13.26 -14.51
C GLN A 114 -0.95 12.25 -15.66
N SER A 115 0.04 11.38 -15.55
CA SER A 115 0.54 10.49 -16.58
C SER A 115 1.10 9.20 -15.97
N LEU A 116 0.95 8.09 -16.70
CA LEU A 116 1.59 6.82 -16.32
C LEU A 116 3.12 6.91 -16.30
N SER A 117 3.73 7.87 -17.01
CA SER A 117 5.17 8.11 -16.96
C SER A 117 5.68 8.52 -15.58
N ASN A 118 4.81 9.06 -14.74
CA ASN A 118 5.13 9.42 -13.35
C ASN A 118 4.89 8.27 -12.37
N ILE A 119 4.41 7.12 -12.85
CA ILE A 119 4.17 5.92 -12.03
C ILE A 119 5.31 4.94 -12.21
N GLU A 120 5.98 4.59 -11.11
CA GLU A 120 7.03 3.59 -11.06
C GLU A 120 6.53 2.36 -10.29
N LYS A 121 6.46 1.21 -10.97
CA LYS A 121 6.03 -0.06 -10.37
C LYS A 121 7.23 -0.87 -9.94
N VAL A 122 7.42 -1.01 -8.63
CA VAL A 122 8.52 -1.78 -8.04
C VAL A 122 8.00 -3.11 -7.51
N ARG A 123 8.48 -4.19 -8.12
CA ARG A 123 8.19 -5.55 -7.68
C ARG A 123 9.12 -5.92 -6.53
N VAL A 124 8.56 -6.20 -5.36
CA VAL A 124 9.34 -6.59 -4.17
C VAL A 124 9.52 -8.11 -4.08
N VAL A 125 8.51 -8.86 -4.53
CA VAL A 125 8.51 -10.33 -4.52
C VAL A 125 8.28 -10.92 -5.91
N LYS A 126 8.68 -12.18 -6.12
CA LYS A 126 8.58 -12.84 -7.43
C LYS A 126 7.13 -12.89 -7.95
N LYS A 127 6.17 -13.26 -7.10
CA LYS A 127 4.75 -13.42 -7.46
C LYS A 127 3.93 -12.28 -6.88
N ILE A 128 3.23 -11.55 -7.75
CA ILE A 128 2.24 -10.54 -7.36
C ILE A 128 0.88 -10.99 -7.89
N PRO A 129 -0.20 -10.92 -7.09
CA PRO A 129 -1.55 -11.19 -7.55
C PRO A 129 -1.93 -10.32 -8.76
N VAL A 130 -2.57 -10.94 -9.75
CA VAL A 130 -2.87 -10.27 -11.03
C VAL A 130 -4.19 -9.48 -10.99
N LYS A 131 -5.12 -9.86 -10.11
CA LYS A 131 -6.45 -9.23 -10.03
C LYS A 131 -6.42 -8.04 -9.07
N PRO A 132 -6.76 -6.81 -9.48
CA PRO A 132 -6.92 -5.68 -8.57
C PRO A 132 -7.96 -6.00 -7.47
N GLN A 133 -7.77 -5.47 -6.27
CA GLN A 133 -8.73 -5.58 -5.16
C GLN A 133 -9.38 -4.24 -4.80
N GLY A 134 -8.85 -3.14 -5.34
CA GLY A 134 -9.41 -1.81 -5.26
C GLY A 134 -8.63 -0.87 -4.33
N GLU A 135 -8.03 -1.37 -3.25
CA GLU A 135 -7.21 -0.54 -2.33
C GLU A 135 -5.98 0.02 -3.04
N GLU A 136 -5.31 -0.82 -3.84
CA GLU A 136 -4.13 -0.40 -4.61
C GLU A 136 -4.45 0.72 -5.61
N SER A 137 -5.67 0.67 -6.16
CA SER A 137 -6.17 1.66 -7.08
C SER A 137 -6.58 2.92 -6.33
N LEU A 138 -7.23 2.78 -5.17
CA LEU A 138 -7.65 3.90 -4.33
C LEU A 138 -6.45 4.74 -3.87
N ASP A 139 -5.46 4.10 -3.25
CA ASP A 139 -4.29 4.79 -2.70
C ASP A 139 -3.48 5.48 -3.81
N ALA A 140 -3.24 4.77 -4.92
CA ALA A 140 -2.51 5.34 -6.04
C ALA A 140 -3.26 6.49 -6.70
N GLN A 141 -4.58 6.35 -6.93
CA GLN A 141 -5.42 7.38 -7.57
C GLN A 141 -5.48 8.65 -6.74
N TRP A 142 -5.78 8.55 -5.45
CA TRP A 142 -5.90 9.73 -4.59
C TRP A 142 -4.55 10.39 -4.34
N THR A 143 -3.48 9.62 -4.13
CA THR A 143 -2.13 10.18 -3.95
C THR A 143 -1.68 10.94 -5.20
N SER A 144 -1.79 10.32 -6.38
CA SER A 144 -1.42 10.97 -7.65
C SER A 144 -2.37 12.10 -8.05
N GLY A 145 -3.63 12.05 -7.60
CA GLY A 145 -4.61 13.11 -7.78
C GLY A 145 -4.27 14.37 -6.98
N MET A 146 -3.88 14.19 -5.71
CA MET A 146 -3.54 15.29 -4.80
C MET A 146 -2.17 15.90 -5.09
N ALA A 147 -1.22 15.09 -5.55
CA ALA A 147 0.15 15.52 -5.88
C ALA A 147 0.45 15.28 -7.37
N PRO A 148 -0.16 16.05 -8.28
CA PRO A 148 -0.13 15.78 -9.72
C PRO A 148 1.22 15.99 -10.39
N ASN A 149 2.25 16.51 -9.72
CA ASN A 149 3.60 16.61 -10.26
C ASN A 149 4.62 15.73 -9.51
N ALA A 150 4.16 14.90 -8.57
CA ALA A 150 5.01 13.94 -7.89
C ALA A 150 5.26 12.69 -8.74
N LYS A 151 6.40 12.04 -8.52
CA LYS A 151 6.62 10.66 -8.96
C LYS A 151 6.01 9.71 -7.94
N ILE A 152 5.15 8.81 -8.36
CA ILE A 152 4.51 7.83 -7.48
C ILE A 152 5.18 6.48 -7.67
N ARG A 153 5.77 5.95 -6.61
CA ARG A 153 6.46 4.65 -6.64
C ARG A 153 5.69 3.64 -5.82
N ILE A 154 5.17 2.62 -6.49
CA ILE A 154 4.32 1.59 -5.88
C ILE A 154 5.18 0.36 -5.64
N TYR A 155 5.35 -0.03 -4.38
CA TYR A 155 6.11 -1.21 -3.95
C TYR A 155 5.14 -2.36 -3.69
N ALA A 156 4.99 -3.26 -4.66
CA ALA A 156 4.09 -4.40 -4.56
C ALA A 156 4.74 -5.58 -3.83
N SER A 157 4.26 -5.86 -2.61
CA SER A 157 4.71 -6.91 -1.69
C SER A 157 4.15 -8.30 -2.00
N GLY A 158 3.18 -8.41 -2.91
CA GLY A 158 2.50 -9.65 -3.29
C GLY A 158 1.40 -10.08 -2.32
N ASN A 159 1.60 -9.92 -1.02
CA ASN A 159 0.57 -10.04 0.00
C ASN A 159 0.91 -9.14 1.20
N LEU A 160 0.01 -9.10 2.18
CA LEU A 160 0.15 -8.27 3.36
C LEU A 160 0.86 -9.00 4.52
N SER A 161 1.56 -10.11 4.25
CA SER A 161 2.32 -10.78 5.32
C SER A 161 3.37 -9.83 5.86
N PHE A 162 3.57 -9.85 7.18
CA PHE A 162 4.51 -8.96 7.84
C PHE A 162 5.91 -9.00 7.21
N THR A 163 6.37 -10.19 6.84
CA THR A 163 7.65 -10.43 6.16
C THR A 163 7.76 -9.79 4.77
N ASN A 164 6.67 -9.73 4.01
CA ASN A 164 6.68 -9.12 2.69
C ASN A 164 6.53 -7.60 2.75
N ILE A 165 5.79 -7.09 3.74
CA ILE A 165 5.74 -5.65 4.03
C ILE A 165 7.10 -5.14 4.53
N ASP A 166 7.77 -5.88 5.42
CA ASP A 166 9.14 -5.55 5.86
C ASP A 166 10.14 -5.53 4.69
N LYS A 167 10.07 -6.51 3.77
CA LYS A 167 10.85 -6.48 2.53
C LYS A 167 10.52 -5.25 1.68
N SER A 168 9.26 -4.83 1.61
CA SER A 168 8.88 -3.62 0.88
C SER A 168 9.45 -2.36 1.53
N LEU A 169 9.44 -2.28 2.87
CA LEU A 169 10.08 -1.19 3.61
C LEU A 169 11.58 -1.14 3.34
N GLN A 170 12.28 -2.27 3.45
CA GLN A 170 13.70 -2.37 3.14
C GLN A 170 14.01 -2.01 1.68
N LYS A 171 13.18 -2.45 0.74
CA LYS A 171 13.34 -2.11 -0.68
C LYS A 171 13.10 -0.62 -0.92
N SER A 172 12.16 0.00 -0.20
CA SER A 172 11.88 1.42 -0.30
C SER A 172 12.98 2.31 0.28
N SER A 173 13.67 1.85 1.32
CA SER A 173 14.81 2.56 1.89
C SER A 173 16.08 2.45 1.04
N THR A 174 16.20 1.38 0.25
CA THR A 174 17.38 1.10 -0.59
C THR A 174 17.27 1.68 -2.00
N ILE A 175 16.08 1.67 -2.62
CA ILE A 175 15.84 2.31 -3.93
C ILE A 175 15.46 3.75 -3.67
N SER A 176 16.44 4.67 -3.71
CA SER A 176 16.29 6.13 -3.70
C SER A 176 15.12 6.60 -2.83
N ARG A 177 15.39 6.78 -1.53
CA ARG A 177 14.40 7.05 -0.48
C ARG A 177 13.29 7.97 -1.01
N PRO A 178 12.04 7.46 -1.18
CA PRO A 178 10.95 8.38 -1.43
C PRO A 178 10.89 9.37 -0.27
N ASN A 179 10.64 10.64 -0.58
CA ASN A 179 10.62 11.69 0.43
C ASN A 179 9.41 11.51 1.38
N GLN A 180 8.39 10.76 0.96
CA GLN A 180 7.24 10.37 1.76
C GLN A 180 6.86 8.91 1.49
N ILE A 181 6.50 8.16 2.53
CA ILE A 181 5.99 6.80 2.43
C ILE A 181 4.57 6.76 2.99
N LEU A 182 3.63 6.26 2.19
CA LEU A 182 2.25 6.02 2.58
C LEU A 182 2.02 4.52 2.75
N SER A 183 1.40 4.15 3.86
CA SER A 183 0.89 2.81 4.14
C SER A 183 -0.47 2.91 4.83
N SER A 184 -1.49 2.30 4.26
CA SER A 184 -2.89 2.35 4.68
C SER A 184 -3.29 1.16 5.58
N PHE A 185 -2.33 0.35 6.03
CA PHE A 185 -2.59 -0.86 6.81
C PHE A 185 -2.37 -0.67 8.32
N PRO A 186 -3.38 -0.91 9.19
CA PRO A 186 -3.14 -1.08 10.61
C PRO A 186 -2.51 -2.45 10.91
N LEU A 187 -1.69 -2.50 11.96
CA LEU A 187 -1.32 -3.74 12.66
C LEU A 187 -2.48 -4.13 13.59
N ALA A 188 -2.85 -5.42 13.58
CA ALA A 188 -3.81 -6.00 14.54
C ALA A 188 -3.09 -7.05 15.41
#